data_AF-A0A7X0J5G3-F1
#
_entry.id   AF-A0A7X0J5G3-F1
#
_cell.length_a   1.000
_cell.length_b   1.000
_cell.length_c   1.000
_cell.angle_alpha   90.00
_cell.angle_beta   90.00
_cell.angle_gamma   90.00
#
_symmetry.space_group_name_H-M   'P 1'
#
loop_
_entity.id
_entity.type
_entity.pdbx_description
1 polymer ?
#
loop_
_entity_poly.entity_id
_entity_poly.type
_entity_poly.pdbx_seq_one_letter_code
_entity_poly.pdbx_strand_id
1 'polypeptide(L)'
;MLKFKTFCFFTLITISGCSPGKKKDISSSPRDMMTLIPKIDKWMHDNKNDSPATWLGMRYHGKTLYEPINLIIIDTISRSAKASEDLIKHRFANAGFDTRQGHSANYKSKMDDQYFDQFPKLGSNEAFSNYIWSFTNDHARLFGPYQKDSIYFWTGAASRELGLAHNYLTFKGAVNEIKTQLVKFSSVKSLGQYNLNNTQNNTSDTTGDHDGKAEVLQIK
;
A
#
# COMPACT_ATOMS: atom_id res chain seq x y z
N MET A 1 -52.98 64.02 -37.31
CA MET A 1 -52.87 62.73 -36.60
C MET A 1 -51.66 61.98 -37.11
N LEU A 2 -50.53 62.05 -36.39
CA LEU A 2 -49.27 61.39 -36.73
C LEU A 2 -49.07 60.24 -35.74
N LYS A 3 -49.00 58.98 -36.21
CA LYS A 3 -48.69 57.80 -35.36
C LYS A 3 -47.20 57.48 -35.46
N PHE A 4 -46.47 57.66 -34.36
CA PHE A 4 -45.10 57.17 -34.20
C PHE A 4 -45.10 55.65 -33.94
N LYS A 5 -44.26 54.91 -34.65
CA LYS A 5 -43.96 53.49 -34.40
C LYS A 5 -42.74 53.41 -33.48
N THR A 6 -42.90 52.77 -32.33
CA THR A 6 -41.80 52.43 -31.42
C THR A 6 -41.18 51.11 -31.85
N PHE A 7 -39.88 51.09 -32.11
CA PHE A 7 -39.10 49.88 -32.39
C PHE A 7 -38.35 49.49 -31.10
N CYS A 8 -38.64 48.32 -30.54
CA CYS A 8 -37.85 47.74 -29.44
C CYS A 8 -36.64 46.99 -30.02
N PHE A 9 -35.44 47.42 -29.66
CA PHE A 9 -34.20 46.65 -29.87
C PHE A 9 -34.02 45.66 -28.72
N PHE A 10 -34.11 44.36 -29.00
CA PHE A 10 -33.63 43.32 -28.09
C PHE A 10 -32.12 43.15 -28.31
N THR A 11 -31.33 43.46 -27.28
CA THR A 11 -29.89 43.19 -27.27
C THR A 11 -29.67 41.76 -26.77
N LEU A 12 -29.12 40.90 -27.62
CA LEU A 12 -28.78 39.52 -27.29
C LEU A 12 -27.39 39.51 -26.61
N ILE A 13 -27.34 39.32 -25.30
CA ILE A 13 -26.09 39.12 -24.55
C ILE A 13 -25.69 37.66 -24.69
N THR A 14 -24.65 37.38 -25.48
CA THR A 14 -24.02 36.05 -25.55
C THR A 14 -23.12 35.88 -24.33
N ILE A 15 -23.56 35.08 -23.37
CA ILE A 15 -22.73 34.64 -22.25
C ILE A 15 -21.75 33.61 -22.80
N SER A 16 -20.48 34.00 -22.95
CA SER A 16 -19.40 33.07 -23.27
C SER A 16 -19.32 31.98 -22.21
N GLY A 17 -19.70 30.76 -22.59
CA GLY A 17 -19.56 29.58 -21.76
C GLY A 17 -18.09 29.32 -21.46
N CYS A 18 -17.71 29.47 -20.20
CA CYS A 18 -16.44 28.98 -19.69
C CYS A 18 -16.54 27.44 -19.70
N SER A 19 -15.89 26.80 -20.67
CA SER A 19 -15.82 25.35 -20.74
C SER A 19 -15.12 24.82 -19.48
N PRO A 20 -15.74 23.93 -18.68
CA PRO A 20 -15.05 23.30 -17.57
C PRO A 20 -13.88 22.49 -18.13
N GLY A 21 -12.68 22.75 -17.60
CA GLY A 21 -11.47 22.04 -18.00
C GLY A 21 -11.69 20.53 -17.88
N LYS A 22 -11.37 19.81 -18.96
CA LYS A 22 -11.41 18.35 -18.98
C LYS A 22 -10.57 17.82 -17.82
N LYS A 23 -11.23 17.25 -16.80
CA LYS A 23 -10.54 16.41 -15.81
C LYS A 23 -9.84 15.31 -16.60
N LYS A 24 -8.52 15.19 -16.42
CA LYS A 24 -7.74 14.07 -16.95
C LYS A 24 -8.22 12.84 -16.19
N ASP A 25 -9.12 12.09 -16.80
CA ASP A 25 -9.57 10.82 -16.27
C ASP A 25 -8.34 9.91 -16.27
N ILE A 26 -7.77 9.64 -15.09
CA ILE A 26 -6.72 8.64 -14.94
C ILE A 26 -7.42 7.27 -14.97
N SER A 27 -8.05 6.97 -16.09
CA SER A 27 -8.40 5.61 -16.47
C SER A 27 -7.16 5.02 -17.14
N SER A 28 -6.13 4.82 -16.34
CA SER A 28 -4.86 4.24 -16.77
C SER A 28 -5.00 2.72 -16.72
N SER A 29 -4.48 2.04 -17.75
CA SER A 29 -4.46 0.57 -17.74
C SER A 29 -3.60 0.06 -16.57
N PRO A 30 -3.74 -1.20 -16.12
CA PRO A 30 -2.86 -1.76 -15.09
C PRO A 30 -1.37 -1.57 -15.39
N ARG A 31 -0.98 -1.63 -16.68
CA ARG A 31 0.39 -1.42 -17.13
C ARG A 31 0.84 0.04 -16.94
N ASP A 32 -0.05 0.99 -17.21
CA ASP A 32 0.23 2.41 -17.02
C ASP A 32 0.35 2.79 -15.55
N MET A 33 -0.38 2.11 -14.65
CA MET A 33 -0.23 2.32 -13.20
C MET A 33 1.13 1.82 -12.69
N MET A 34 1.63 0.72 -13.25
CA MET A 34 2.92 0.13 -12.85
C MET A 34 4.11 1.04 -13.18
N THR A 35 4.02 1.85 -14.24
CA THR A 35 5.11 2.79 -14.61
C THR A 35 5.16 4.01 -13.71
N LEU A 36 4.11 4.28 -12.93
CA LEU A 36 4.06 5.39 -11.96
C LEU A 36 4.63 5.02 -10.60
N ILE A 37 4.78 3.71 -10.32
CA ILE A 37 5.36 3.20 -9.07
C ILE A 37 6.72 3.87 -8.85
N PRO A 38 6.96 4.49 -7.68
CA PRO A 38 8.24 5.09 -7.36
C PRO A 38 9.34 4.03 -7.22
N LYS A 39 10.59 4.45 -7.09
CA LYS A 39 11.66 3.52 -6.72
C LYS A 39 11.35 2.97 -5.32
N ILE A 40 11.19 1.66 -5.20
CA ILE A 40 10.88 0.98 -3.94
C ILE A 40 12.13 0.29 -3.41
N ASP A 41 12.44 0.47 -2.12
CA ASP A 41 13.46 -0.34 -1.48
C ASP A 41 13.00 -1.79 -1.30
N LYS A 42 13.97 -2.71 -1.30
CA LYS A 42 13.74 -4.15 -1.25
C LYS A 42 13.25 -4.63 0.11
N TRP A 43 13.60 -3.92 1.19
CA TRP A 43 13.55 -4.43 2.54
C TRP A 43 12.64 -3.60 3.45
N MET A 44 11.98 -4.30 4.36
CA MET A 44 11.61 -3.66 5.62
C MET A 44 12.90 -3.48 6.44
N HIS A 45 13.15 -2.28 6.94
CA HIS A 45 14.35 -1.95 7.70
C HIS A 45 14.05 -1.84 9.19
N ASP A 46 14.98 -2.30 10.02
CA ASP A 46 15.01 -1.97 11.45
C ASP A 46 15.34 -0.48 11.62
N ASN A 47 14.61 0.22 12.49
CA ASN A 47 14.80 1.66 12.64
C ASN A 47 16.14 2.04 13.30
N LYS A 48 16.82 1.11 14.00
CA LYS A 48 18.06 1.42 14.76
C LYS A 48 19.29 1.64 13.88
N ASN A 49 19.43 0.89 12.80
CA ASN A 49 20.66 0.83 12.01
C ASN A 49 20.43 0.79 10.49
N ASP A 50 19.18 0.91 10.04
CA ASP A 50 18.82 0.79 8.62
C ASP A 50 19.18 -0.58 8.00
N SER A 51 19.45 -1.61 8.79
CA SER A 51 19.64 -2.95 8.25
C SER A 51 18.30 -3.58 7.87
N PRO A 52 18.26 -4.51 6.91
CA PRO A 52 17.08 -5.34 6.69
C PRO A 52 16.60 -5.97 8.01
N ALA A 53 15.29 -5.95 8.25
CA ALA A 53 14.69 -6.59 9.40
C ALA A 53 14.89 -8.10 9.32
N THR A 54 15.19 -8.71 10.47
CA THR A 54 15.72 -10.08 10.56
C THR A 54 14.79 -11.06 11.27
N TRP A 55 13.47 -10.81 11.28
CA TRP A 55 12.50 -11.64 11.97
C TRP A 55 12.89 -11.87 13.45
N LEU A 56 13.12 -10.78 14.19
CA LEU A 56 13.58 -10.83 15.58
C LEU A 56 14.91 -11.59 15.79
N GLY A 57 15.76 -11.69 14.75
CA GLY A 57 17.00 -12.44 14.77
C GLY A 57 16.83 -13.96 14.58
N MET A 58 15.64 -14.42 14.19
CA MET A 58 15.36 -15.84 13.95
C MET A 58 16.25 -16.43 12.85
N ARG A 59 16.61 -17.70 13.04
CA ARG A 59 17.31 -18.50 12.03
C ARG A 59 16.34 -19.45 11.35
N TYR A 60 16.14 -19.29 10.04
CA TYR A 60 15.39 -20.23 9.21
C TYR A 60 16.36 -21.17 8.49
N HIS A 61 16.31 -22.46 8.82
CA HIS A 61 17.26 -23.48 8.33
C HIS A 61 18.74 -23.05 8.49
N GLY A 62 19.08 -22.43 9.63
CA GLY A 62 20.42 -21.96 9.96
C GLY A 62 20.82 -20.60 9.34
N LYS A 63 19.94 -19.98 8.53
CA LYS A 63 20.19 -18.70 7.86
C LYS A 63 19.40 -17.57 8.51
N THR A 64 19.91 -16.34 8.47
CA THR A 64 19.13 -15.16 8.91
C THR A 64 17.96 -14.97 7.95
N LEU A 65 16.75 -14.84 8.49
CA LEU A 65 15.57 -14.59 7.69
C LEU A 65 15.37 -13.08 7.51
N TYR A 66 15.49 -12.57 6.30
CA TYR A 66 15.17 -11.17 5.99
C TYR A 66 13.71 -11.00 5.60
N GLU A 67 13.13 -9.87 6.01
CA GLU A 67 11.74 -9.52 5.75
C GLU A 67 11.62 -8.61 4.50
N PRO A 68 11.16 -9.14 3.37
CA PRO A 68 11.09 -8.39 2.11
C PRO A 68 9.86 -7.47 2.06
N ILE A 69 9.99 -6.36 1.32
CA ILE A 69 8.82 -5.66 0.79
C ILE A 69 8.15 -6.57 -0.24
N ASN A 70 6.87 -6.87 -0.02
CA ASN A 70 6.11 -7.82 -0.84
C ASN A 70 4.67 -7.35 -1.15
N LEU A 71 4.33 -6.12 -0.75
CA LEU A 71 3.11 -5.41 -1.15
C LEU A 71 3.46 -4.01 -1.66
N ILE A 72 2.77 -3.58 -2.71
CA ILE A 72 2.68 -2.18 -3.15
C ILE A 72 1.20 -1.84 -3.27
N ILE A 73 0.75 -0.79 -2.58
CA ILE A 73 -0.65 -0.36 -2.61
C ILE A 73 -0.71 1.04 -3.19
N ILE A 74 -1.59 1.20 -4.19
CA ILE A 74 -1.79 2.44 -4.92
C ILE A 74 -3.18 2.98 -4.59
N ASP A 75 -3.20 4.17 -4.02
CA ASP A 75 -4.39 4.91 -3.67
C ASP A 75 -4.53 6.11 -4.62
N THR A 76 -5.46 5.97 -5.56
CA THR A 76 -5.79 7.01 -6.55
C THR A 76 -6.97 7.90 -6.13
N ILE A 77 -7.57 7.65 -4.97
CA ILE A 77 -8.83 8.29 -4.57
C ILE A 77 -8.63 9.34 -3.47
N SER A 78 -7.69 9.11 -2.56
CA SER A 78 -7.45 10.02 -1.44
C SER A 78 -6.90 11.36 -1.90
N ARG A 79 -7.31 12.42 -1.22
CA ARG A 79 -6.90 13.80 -1.50
C ARG A 79 -5.93 14.38 -0.48
N SER A 80 -5.65 13.63 0.58
CA SER A 80 -4.66 13.97 1.61
C SER A 80 -4.01 12.70 2.14
N ALA A 81 -2.81 12.81 2.70
CA ALA A 81 -2.13 11.70 3.36
C ALA A 81 -3.01 11.07 4.46
N LYS A 82 -3.69 11.91 5.25
CA LYS A 82 -4.61 11.46 6.30
C LYS A 82 -5.80 10.68 5.73
N ALA A 83 -6.39 11.14 4.63
CA ALA A 83 -7.45 10.39 3.96
C ALA A 83 -6.96 9.02 3.46
N SER A 84 -5.71 8.94 2.97
CA SER A 84 -5.10 7.68 2.56
C SER A 84 -4.86 6.73 3.74
N GLU A 85 -4.37 7.24 4.88
CA GLU A 85 -4.23 6.45 6.11
C GLU A 85 -5.58 5.87 6.58
N ASP A 86 -6.63 6.69 6.61
CA ASP A 86 -7.96 6.27 7.06
C ASP A 86 -8.59 5.27 6.09
N LEU A 87 -8.41 5.48 4.80
CA LEU A 87 -8.86 4.57 3.76
C LEU A 87 -8.15 3.22 3.85
N ILE A 88 -6.82 3.18 4.02
CA ILE A 88 -6.07 1.94 4.21
C ILE A 88 -6.58 1.17 5.41
N LYS A 89 -6.74 1.84 6.57
CA LYS A 89 -7.31 1.19 7.77
C LYS A 89 -8.68 0.59 7.48
N HIS A 90 -9.55 1.35 6.81
CA HIS A 90 -10.88 0.88 6.47
C HIS A 90 -10.86 -0.30 5.49
N ARG A 91 -10.00 -0.28 4.46
CA ARG A 91 -9.87 -1.39 3.51
C ARG A 91 -9.30 -2.65 4.16
N PHE A 92 -8.30 -2.53 5.03
CA PHE A 92 -7.76 -3.70 5.73
C PHE A 92 -8.76 -4.28 6.73
N ALA A 93 -9.44 -3.44 7.52
CA ALA A 93 -10.48 -3.89 8.45
C ALA A 93 -11.63 -4.62 7.73
N ASN A 94 -12.14 -4.08 6.61
CA ASN A 94 -13.18 -4.74 5.82
C ASN A 94 -12.73 -6.08 5.21
N ALA A 95 -11.43 -6.26 4.98
CA ALA A 95 -10.83 -7.52 4.55
C ALA A 95 -10.55 -8.49 5.71
N GLY A 96 -10.92 -8.14 6.94
CA GLY A 96 -10.70 -8.94 8.15
C GLY A 96 -9.34 -8.72 8.80
N PHE A 97 -8.54 -7.75 8.35
CA PHE A 97 -7.21 -7.43 8.89
C PHE A 97 -7.26 -6.17 9.75
N ASP A 98 -7.90 -6.26 10.91
CA ASP A 98 -7.89 -5.16 11.89
C ASP A 98 -6.48 -4.88 12.42
N THR A 99 -6.30 -3.69 12.99
CA THR A 99 -5.09 -3.38 13.75
C THR A 99 -5.07 -4.18 15.04
N ARG A 100 -4.06 -5.05 15.21
CA ARG A 100 -3.93 -5.93 16.39
C ARG A 100 -2.57 -5.79 17.03
N GLN A 101 -2.55 -5.84 18.36
CA GLN A 101 -1.34 -5.83 19.17
C GLN A 101 -0.66 -7.19 19.24
N GLY A 102 0.60 -7.19 19.69
CA GLY A 102 1.41 -8.38 19.91
C GLY A 102 2.34 -8.74 18.77
N HIS A 103 2.52 -7.85 17.80
CA HIS A 103 3.50 -7.99 16.72
C HIS A 103 4.71 -7.09 16.98
N SER A 104 5.87 -7.35 16.39
CA SER A 104 7.00 -6.41 16.47
C SER A 104 6.73 -5.10 15.73
N ALA A 105 7.40 -4.00 16.11
CA ALA A 105 7.37 -2.76 15.34
C ALA A 105 8.70 -1.98 15.39
N ASN A 106 8.60 -0.68 15.09
CA ASN A 106 9.72 0.25 14.85
C ASN A 106 10.49 -0.14 13.58
N TYR A 107 9.74 -0.43 12.52
CA TYR A 107 10.29 -0.63 11.18
C TYR A 107 10.02 0.56 10.29
N LYS A 108 10.76 0.61 9.17
CA LYS A 108 10.59 1.59 8.11
C LYS A 108 10.83 0.97 6.74
N SER A 109 10.38 1.64 5.69
CA SER A 109 10.69 1.31 4.29
C SER A 109 11.00 2.58 3.52
N LYS A 110 11.59 2.47 2.33
CA LYS A 110 11.92 3.63 1.49
C LYS A 110 11.16 3.62 0.17
N MET A 111 10.71 4.80 -0.23
CA MET A 111 10.19 5.11 -1.57
C MET A 111 10.88 6.38 -2.08
N ASP A 112 11.43 6.35 -3.29
CA ASP A 112 12.24 7.44 -3.88
C ASP A 112 13.28 8.00 -2.87
N ASP A 113 13.99 7.09 -2.20
CA ASP A 113 15.03 7.36 -1.20
C ASP A 113 14.54 8.12 0.07
N GLN A 114 13.23 8.28 0.26
CA GLN A 114 12.61 8.81 1.48
C GLN A 114 12.10 7.67 2.38
N TYR A 115 12.36 7.77 3.69
CA TYR A 115 11.83 6.82 4.68
C TYR A 115 10.39 7.10 5.07
N PHE A 116 9.68 6.01 5.30
CA PHE A 116 8.34 5.99 5.87
C PHE A 116 8.31 5.03 7.04
N ASP A 117 7.90 5.53 8.19
CA ASP A 117 7.70 4.71 9.39
C ASP A 117 6.54 3.73 9.20
N GLN A 118 6.60 2.64 9.95
CA GLN A 118 5.55 1.65 10.02
C GLN A 118 4.19 2.27 10.34
N PHE A 119 3.19 1.75 9.65
CA PHE A 119 1.78 1.93 9.88
C PHE A 119 1.12 0.54 10.04
N PRO A 120 0.27 0.30 11.04
CA PRO A 120 -0.31 1.25 12.01
C PRO A 120 0.71 1.87 13.00
N LYS A 121 0.46 3.11 13.41
CA LYS A 121 1.40 3.94 14.22
C LYS A 121 1.18 3.90 15.74
N LEU A 122 0.04 3.42 16.26
CA LEU A 122 -0.25 3.46 17.70
C LEU A 122 0.29 2.20 18.40
N GLY A 123 0.97 2.37 19.54
CA GLY A 123 1.33 1.25 20.43
C GLY A 123 2.47 0.33 19.99
N SER A 124 3.27 0.70 18.96
CA SER A 124 4.52 0.08 18.46
C SER A 124 4.65 -1.45 18.55
N ASN A 125 3.54 -2.17 18.62
CA ASN A 125 3.48 -3.61 18.62
C ASN A 125 2.27 -4.07 17.79
N GLU A 126 1.88 -3.24 16.82
CA GLU A 126 0.68 -3.44 16.02
C GLU A 126 1.00 -3.74 14.56
N ALA A 127 0.19 -4.62 13.98
CA ALA A 127 0.14 -4.89 12.55
C ALA A 127 -1.33 -5.02 12.11
N PHE A 128 -1.58 -4.91 10.80
CA PHE A 128 -2.86 -5.34 10.26
C PHE A 128 -2.87 -6.86 10.25
N SER A 129 -3.78 -7.52 10.97
CA SER A 129 -3.73 -8.97 11.15
C SER A 129 -5.12 -9.61 11.17
N ASN A 130 -5.22 -10.76 10.50
CA ASN A 130 -6.48 -11.51 10.42
C ASN A 130 -6.82 -12.28 11.70
N TYR A 131 -5.87 -12.40 12.63
CA TYR A 131 -6.09 -13.13 13.88
C TYR A 131 -5.12 -12.71 14.99
N ILE A 132 -5.33 -13.19 16.22
CA ILE A 132 -4.43 -12.86 17.33
C ILE A 132 -3.09 -13.62 17.20
N TRP A 133 -1.99 -12.92 17.50
CA TRP A 133 -0.60 -13.38 17.35
C TRP A 133 -0.28 -14.73 18.02
N SER A 134 -1.02 -15.11 19.06
CA SER A 134 -0.82 -16.39 19.78
C SER A 134 -1.23 -17.63 18.98
N PHE A 135 -1.86 -17.45 17.82
CA PHE A 135 -2.24 -18.52 16.88
C PHE A 135 -1.68 -18.23 15.49
N THR A 136 -1.92 -19.13 14.53
CA THR A 136 -1.62 -18.87 13.13
C THR A 136 -2.34 -17.62 12.66
N ASN A 137 -1.59 -16.65 12.15
CA ASN A 137 -2.13 -15.42 11.61
C ASN A 137 -1.31 -14.94 10.41
N ASP A 138 -1.98 -14.25 9.50
CA ASP A 138 -1.37 -13.43 8.47
C ASP A 138 -1.44 -11.98 8.91
N HIS A 139 -0.30 -11.30 8.83
CA HIS A 139 -0.25 -9.89 9.17
C HIS A 139 0.61 -9.10 8.20
N ALA A 140 0.38 -7.79 8.15
CA ALA A 140 1.16 -6.85 7.37
C ALA A 140 1.46 -5.56 8.14
N ARG A 141 2.66 -5.05 7.85
CA ARG A 141 3.09 -3.70 8.20
C ARG A 141 3.18 -2.91 6.91
N LEU A 142 2.63 -1.70 6.91
CA LEU A 142 2.64 -0.82 5.75
C LEU A 142 3.53 0.39 6.02
N PHE A 143 4.01 1.02 4.96
CA PHE A 143 4.88 2.19 5.01
C PHE A 143 4.43 3.19 3.97
N GLY A 144 4.12 4.41 4.43
CA GLY A 144 3.52 5.46 3.62
C GLY A 144 2.68 6.41 4.46
N PRO A 145 1.81 7.22 3.81
CA PRO A 145 1.66 7.33 2.37
C PRO A 145 2.75 8.21 1.74
N TYR A 146 3.30 7.80 0.59
CA TYR A 146 4.14 8.66 -0.26
C TYR A 146 3.30 9.27 -1.38
N GLN A 147 3.40 10.57 -1.59
CA GLN A 147 2.65 11.25 -2.65
C GLN A 147 3.52 11.49 -3.88
N LYS A 148 3.07 11.01 -5.05
CA LYS A 148 3.67 11.29 -6.35
C LYS A 148 2.57 11.47 -7.39
N ASP A 149 2.63 12.56 -8.16
CA ASP A 149 1.66 12.87 -9.22
C ASP A 149 0.18 12.82 -8.77
N SER A 150 -0.11 13.32 -7.55
CA SER A 150 -1.43 13.27 -6.90
C SER A 150 -1.97 11.86 -6.57
N ILE A 151 -1.11 10.84 -6.62
CA ILE A 151 -1.39 9.47 -6.23
C ILE A 151 -0.64 9.17 -4.93
N TYR A 152 -1.26 8.42 -4.03
CA TYR A 152 -0.59 7.93 -2.82
C TYR A 152 -0.13 6.49 -3.01
N PHE A 153 1.11 6.24 -2.64
CA PHE A 153 1.75 4.93 -2.69
C PHE A 153 2.09 4.47 -1.28
N TRP A 154 1.94 3.17 -1.08
CA TRP A 154 2.32 2.46 0.12
C TRP A 154 3.15 1.24 -0.26
N THR A 155 4.11 0.90 0.58
CA THR A 155 4.77 -0.41 0.53
C THR A 155 4.35 -1.22 1.75
N GLY A 156 4.52 -2.54 1.70
CA GLY A 156 4.24 -3.37 2.85
C GLY A 156 5.07 -4.64 2.88
N ALA A 157 5.25 -5.15 4.09
CA ALA A 157 5.81 -6.45 4.39
C ALA A 157 4.73 -7.28 5.08
N ALA A 158 4.28 -8.32 4.38
CA ALA A 158 3.29 -9.28 4.83
C ALA A 158 3.91 -10.64 5.13
N SER A 159 3.47 -11.28 6.20
CA SER A 159 3.99 -12.58 6.60
C SER A 159 3.00 -13.39 7.41
N ARG A 160 3.17 -14.72 7.40
CA ARG A 160 2.42 -15.68 8.21
C ARG A 160 3.32 -16.21 9.30
N GLU A 161 2.78 -16.20 10.51
CA GLU A 161 3.49 -16.68 11.70
C GLU A 161 2.61 -17.62 12.53
N LEU A 162 3.23 -18.33 13.49
CA LEU A 162 2.56 -19.21 14.43
C LEU A 162 3.08 -19.07 15.86
N GLY A 163 2.15 -18.84 16.77
CA GLY A 163 2.34 -19.06 18.20
C GLY A 163 3.15 -17.98 18.90
N LEU A 164 3.38 -18.16 20.20
CA LEU A 164 3.95 -17.13 21.07
C LEU A 164 5.40 -16.73 20.74
N ALA A 165 6.11 -17.57 19.97
CA ALA A 165 7.48 -17.34 19.53
C ALA A 165 7.57 -16.66 18.15
N HIS A 166 6.43 -16.29 17.54
CA HIS A 166 6.38 -15.74 16.18
C HIS A 166 7.08 -16.66 15.16
N ASN A 167 6.81 -17.96 15.17
CA ASN A 167 7.48 -18.88 14.25
C ASN A 167 7.12 -18.52 12.81
N TYR A 168 8.14 -18.26 11.98
CA TYR A 168 7.94 -18.03 10.54
C TYR A 168 7.30 -19.24 9.86
N LEU A 169 6.27 -18.99 9.04
CA LEU A 169 5.65 -20.00 8.19
C LEU A 169 5.83 -19.70 6.69
N THR A 170 5.43 -18.51 6.24
CA THR A 170 5.44 -18.16 4.80
C THR A 170 5.28 -16.65 4.59
N PHE A 171 5.99 -16.10 3.62
CA PHE A 171 5.69 -14.77 3.08
C PHE A 171 4.64 -14.87 1.97
N LYS A 172 4.78 -15.83 1.04
CA LYS A 172 3.88 -15.95 -0.12
C LYS A 172 2.43 -16.24 0.27
N GLY A 173 2.22 -17.09 1.27
CA GLY A 173 0.90 -17.42 1.78
C GLY A 173 0.17 -16.19 2.33
N ALA A 174 0.88 -15.37 3.11
CA ALA A 174 0.32 -14.14 3.68
C ALA A 174 -0.03 -13.10 2.62
N VAL A 175 0.87 -12.86 1.64
CA VAL A 175 0.58 -11.96 0.51
C VAL A 175 -0.65 -12.44 -0.25
N ASN A 176 -0.76 -13.75 -0.51
CA ASN A 176 -1.89 -14.30 -1.24
C ASN A 176 -3.20 -14.17 -0.45
N GLU A 177 -3.18 -14.38 0.87
CA GLU A 177 -4.36 -14.19 1.73
C GLU A 177 -4.80 -12.72 1.72
N ILE A 178 -3.90 -11.79 2.03
CA ILE A 178 -4.18 -10.34 2.06
C ILE A 178 -4.75 -9.88 0.72
N LYS A 179 -4.09 -10.22 -0.39
CA LYS A 179 -4.59 -9.91 -1.74
C LYS A 179 -6.00 -10.44 -1.95
N THR A 180 -6.23 -11.72 -1.63
CA THR A 180 -7.52 -12.38 -1.87
C THR A 180 -8.63 -11.69 -1.10
N GLN A 181 -8.42 -11.40 0.18
CA GLN A 181 -9.41 -10.77 1.04
C GLN A 181 -9.66 -9.31 0.65
N LEU A 182 -8.62 -8.54 0.36
CA LEU A 182 -8.76 -7.14 -0.09
C LEU A 182 -9.53 -7.06 -1.41
N VAL A 183 -9.21 -7.91 -2.39
CA VAL A 183 -9.90 -7.94 -3.69
C VAL A 183 -11.36 -8.36 -3.53
N LYS A 184 -11.62 -9.36 -2.68
CA LYS A 184 -12.97 -9.92 -2.50
C LYS A 184 -13.90 -8.99 -1.72
N PHE A 185 -13.40 -8.30 -0.71
CA PHE A 185 -14.24 -7.63 0.30
C PHE A 185 -14.02 -6.13 0.44
N SER A 186 -12.99 -5.55 -0.19
CA SER A 186 -12.54 -4.19 0.16
C SER A 186 -12.33 -3.24 -1.02
N SER A 187 -13.03 -3.46 -2.14
CA SER A 187 -12.94 -2.60 -3.32
C SER A 187 -11.49 -2.36 -3.79
N VAL A 188 -10.67 -3.41 -3.71
CA VAL A 188 -9.29 -3.40 -4.21
C VAL A 188 -9.22 -4.20 -5.50
N LYS A 189 -8.36 -3.78 -6.43
CA LYS A 189 -8.03 -4.52 -7.64
C LYS A 189 -6.56 -4.93 -7.60
N SER A 190 -6.26 -6.20 -7.88
CA SER A 190 -4.90 -6.62 -8.20
C SER A 190 -4.51 -6.13 -9.60
N LEU A 191 -3.34 -5.51 -9.69
CA LEU A 191 -2.72 -5.09 -10.94
C LEU A 191 -1.62 -6.06 -11.41
N GLY A 192 -1.37 -7.12 -10.65
CA GLY A 192 -0.31 -8.10 -10.88
C GLY A 192 0.89 -7.90 -9.96
N GLN A 193 2.06 -8.39 -10.37
CA GLN A 193 3.27 -8.39 -9.57
C GLN A 193 4.31 -7.40 -10.11
N TYR A 194 5.03 -6.72 -9.22
CA TYR A 194 6.17 -5.86 -9.52
C TYR A 194 7.46 -6.53 -9.04
N ASN A 195 8.45 -6.68 -9.92
CA ASN A 195 9.70 -7.35 -9.58
C ASN A 195 10.64 -6.40 -8.80
N LEU A 196 10.91 -6.72 -7.54
CA LEU A 196 11.86 -5.99 -6.69
C LEU A 196 13.23 -6.67 -6.63
N ASN A 197 13.39 -7.86 -7.22
CA ASN A 197 14.60 -8.67 -7.17
C ASN A 197 15.13 -8.80 -5.73
N ASN A 198 14.22 -9.11 -4.80
CA ASN A 198 14.48 -9.24 -3.37
C ASN A 198 14.32 -10.68 -2.86
N THR A 199 14.57 -11.67 -3.72
CA THR A 199 14.83 -13.06 -3.27
C THR A 199 16.26 -13.18 -2.76
N GLN A 200 16.44 -13.83 -1.60
CA GLN A 200 17.75 -14.24 -1.12
C GLN A 200 17.75 -15.70 -0.68
N ASN A 201 18.86 -16.37 -0.97
CA ASN A 201 19.15 -17.72 -0.50
C ASN A 201 20.66 -17.96 -0.45
N ASN A 202 21.38 -17.04 0.21
CA ASN A 202 22.83 -17.11 0.37
C ASN A 202 23.20 -18.12 1.47
N THR A 203 24.49 -18.31 1.73
CA THR A 203 24.94 -19.17 2.84
C THR A 203 24.50 -18.63 4.20
N SER A 204 24.46 -17.30 4.37
CA SER A 204 24.20 -16.60 5.64
C SER A 204 22.74 -16.20 5.85
N ASP A 205 21.99 -15.98 4.77
CA ASP A 205 20.69 -15.32 4.79
C ASP A 205 19.73 -15.86 3.73
N THR A 206 18.44 -15.64 3.98
CA THR A 206 17.36 -16.06 3.09
C THR A 206 16.13 -15.18 3.26
N THR A 207 15.31 -15.11 2.21
CA THR A 207 13.94 -14.58 2.28
C THR A 207 12.89 -15.69 2.35
N GLY A 208 13.26 -16.86 2.87
CA GLY A 208 12.35 -17.99 3.01
C GLY A 208 11.73 -18.40 1.68
N ASP A 209 10.40 -18.35 1.58
CA ASP A 209 9.67 -18.74 0.38
C ASP A 209 9.39 -17.58 -0.58
N HIS A 210 9.82 -16.35 -0.28
CA HIS A 210 9.54 -15.15 -1.09
C HIS A 210 10.13 -15.25 -2.52
N ASP A 211 9.34 -14.83 -3.51
CA ASP A 211 9.65 -15.00 -4.94
C ASP A 211 10.28 -13.76 -5.61
N GLY A 212 10.62 -12.74 -4.83
CA GLY A 212 11.34 -11.56 -5.31
C GLY A 212 10.44 -10.46 -5.84
N LYS A 213 9.11 -10.60 -5.70
CA LYS A 213 8.12 -9.69 -6.26
C LYS A 213 7.16 -9.18 -5.20
N ALA A 214 6.68 -7.96 -5.38
CA ALA A 214 5.58 -7.41 -4.60
C ALA A 214 4.25 -7.55 -5.37
N GLU A 215 3.19 -7.91 -4.67
CA GLU A 215 1.83 -7.82 -5.23
C GLU A 215 1.42 -6.34 -5.29
N VAL A 216 0.90 -5.90 -6.44
CA VAL A 216 0.44 -4.53 -6.64
C VAL A 216 -1.07 -4.46 -6.57
N LEU A 217 -1.56 -3.67 -5.62
CA LEU A 217 -2.96 -3.51 -5.31
C LEU A 217 -3.38 -2.06 -5.54
N GLN A 218 -4.52 -1.84 -6.19
CA GLN A 218 -5.11 -0.52 -6.37
C GLN A 218 -6.40 -0.40 -5.58
N ILE A 219 -6.51 0.63 -4.75
CA ILE A 219 -7.78 0.97 -4.09
C ILE A 219 -8.69 1.71 -5.09
N LYS A 220 -9.94 1.27 -5.17
CA LYS A 220 -11.00 1.89 -5.98
C LYS A 220 -12.01 2.63 -5.12
#